data_AF-A0A370TIU5-F1
#
_entry.id   AF-A0A370TIU5-F1
#
_cell.length_a   1.000
_cell.length_b   1.000
_cell.length_c   1.000
_cell.angle_alpha   90.00
_cell.angle_beta   90.00
_cell.angle_gamma   90.00
#
_symmetry.space_group_name_H-M   'P 1'
#
loop_
_entity.id
_entity.type
_entity.pdbx_description
1 polymer ?
#
loop_
_entity_poly.entity_id
_entity_poly.type
_entity_poly.pdbx_seq_one_letter_code
_entity_poly.pdbx_strand_id
1 'polypeptide(L)'
;MGGPNLEVFKFGMYIMFPIGTMYYYGTNLDRRFAVPDFWPKPNQTNRIPFEKDEIHSELERLRKKRLFLREKRLEMEAKGESGNESRNGDSS
;
A
#
# COMPACT_ATOMS: atom_id res chain seq x y z
N MET A 1 -61.24 -6.78 14.69
CA MET A 1 -60.18 -6.03 15.41
C MET A 1 -59.53 -6.98 16.38
N GLY A 2 -58.30 -7.43 16.11
CA GLY A 2 -57.55 -8.28 17.04
C GLY A 2 -57.24 -7.46 18.28
N GLY A 3 -57.73 -7.92 19.44
CA GLY A 3 -57.62 -7.20 20.71
C GLY A 3 -56.17 -7.05 21.22
N PRO A 4 -56.00 -6.49 22.43
CA PRO A 4 -54.70 -6.09 23.00
C PRO A 4 -53.62 -7.20 23.01
N ASN A 5 -54.04 -8.47 22.99
CA ASN A 5 -53.13 -9.63 22.91
C ASN A 5 -52.27 -9.65 21.63
N LEU A 6 -52.79 -9.12 20.51
CA LEU A 6 -52.06 -9.09 19.25
C LEU A 6 -50.96 -8.01 19.25
N GLU A 7 -51.22 -6.91 19.96
CA GLU A 7 -50.24 -5.82 20.15
C GLU A 7 -49.10 -6.26 21.06
N VAL A 8 -49.40 -6.98 22.15
CA VAL A 8 -48.40 -7.57 23.05
C VAL A 8 -47.52 -8.59 22.32
N PHE A 9 -48.10 -9.41 21.44
CA PHE A 9 -47.32 -10.35 20.61
C PHE A 9 -46.39 -9.63 19.64
N LYS A 10 -46.87 -8.60 18.92
CA LYS A 10 -46.03 -7.77 18.05
C LYS A 10 -44.90 -7.11 18.83
N PHE A 11 -45.20 -6.54 19.99
CA PHE A 11 -44.22 -5.88 20.83
C PHE A 11 -43.15 -6.85 21.33
N GLY A 12 -43.55 -8.04 21.79
CA GLY A 12 -42.64 -9.12 22.15
C GLY A 12 -41.76 -9.57 20.98
N MET A 13 -42.32 -9.73 19.78
CA MET A 13 -41.54 -10.07 18.58
C MET A 13 -40.51 -9.00 18.25
N TYR A 14 -40.90 -7.71 18.30
CA TYR A 14 -40.00 -6.60 18.00
C TYR A 14 -38.88 -6.41 19.04
N ILE A 15 -39.06 -6.86 20.28
CA ILE A 15 -38.00 -6.85 21.30
C ILE A 15 -37.13 -8.10 21.20
N MET A 16 -37.73 -9.28 21.03
CA MET A 16 -37.00 -10.55 20.96
C MET A 16 -36.17 -10.69 19.69
N PHE A 17 -36.62 -10.15 18.56
CA PHE A 17 -35.89 -10.20 17.29
C PHE A 17 -34.51 -9.51 17.34
N PRO A 18 -34.39 -8.23 17.76
CA PRO A 18 -33.09 -7.57 17.86
C PRO A 18 -32.23 -8.16 18.98
N ILE A 19 -32.81 -8.55 20.13
CA ILE A 19 -32.05 -9.17 21.23
C ILE A 19 -31.48 -10.53 20.81
N GLY A 20 -32.28 -11.38 20.15
CA GLY A 20 -31.83 -12.68 19.65
C GLY A 20 -30.78 -12.54 18.54
N THR A 21 -31.00 -11.60 17.61
CA THR A 21 -30.02 -11.28 16.56
C THR A 21 -28.70 -10.81 17.18
N MET A 22 -28.77 -9.91 18.16
CA MET A 22 -27.60 -9.43 18.88
C MET A 22 -26.92 -10.52 19.71
N TYR A 23 -27.64 -11.45 20.34
CA TYR A 23 -27.02 -12.56 21.07
C TYR A 23 -26.28 -13.53 20.12
N TYR A 24 -26.93 -13.87 19.00
CA TYR A 24 -26.39 -14.80 18.01
C TYR A 24 -25.18 -14.23 17.26
N TYR A 25 -25.24 -12.98 16.81
CA TYR A 25 -24.14 -12.33 16.09
C TYR A 25 -23.14 -11.64 17.03
N GLY A 26 -23.58 -11.11 18.17
CA GLY A 26 -22.79 -10.33 19.15
C GLY A 26 -21.70 -11.11 19.87
N THR A 27 -21.93 -12.40 20.13
CA THR A 27 -20.99 -13.24 20.88
C THR A 27 -19.90 -13.87 20.01
N ASN A 28 -19.99 -13.74 18.68
CA ASN A 28 -19.10 -14.39 17.72
C ASN A 28 -18.62 -13.45 16.59
N LEU A 29 -18.70 -12.13 16.76
CA LEU A 29 -18.15 -11.19 15.78
C LEU A 29 -16.65 -11.39 15.58
N ASP A 30 -15.91 -11.59 16.68
CA ASP A 30 -14.45 -11.64 16.64
C ASP A 30 -13.95 -12.82 15.79
N ARG A 31 -14.58 -13.99 15.89
CA ARG A 31 -14.21 -15.16 15.07
C ARG A 31 -14.70 -15.09 13.62
N ARG A 32 -15.78 -14.33 13.34
CA ARG A 32 -16.37 -14.23 11.99
C ARG A 32 -15.84 -13.06 11.16
N PHE A 33 -15.37 -12.00 11.81
CA PHE A 33 -14.86 -10.78 11.17
C PHE A 33 -13.36 -10.56 11.40
N ALA A 34 -12.68 -11.35 12.24
CA ALA A 34 -11.23 -11.36 12.22
C ALA A 34 -10.77 -11.92 10.88
N VAL A 35 -10.08 -11.08 10.11
CA VAL A 35 -9.39 -11.50 8.91
C VAL A 35 -8.06 -12.13 9.36
N PRO A 36 -7.90 -13.46 9.28
CA PRO A 36 -6.60 -14.07 9.51
C PRO A 36 -5.62 -13.52 8.47
N ASP A 37 -4.42 -13.16 8.89
CA ASP A 37 -3.39 -12.53 8.05
C ASP A 37 -3.71 -11.09 7.55
N PHE A 38 -4.52 -10.30 8.25
CA PHE A 38 -4.75 -8.87 7.90
C PHE A 38 -3.46 -8.06 7.79
N TRP A 39 -2.49 -8.33 8.68
CA TRP A 39 -1.19 -7.68 8.65
C TRP A 39 -0.21 -8.51 7.80
N PRO A 40 0.51 -7.89 6.84
CA PRO A 40 1.53 -8.59 6.08
C PRO A 40 2.57 -9.16 7.03
N LYS A 41 2.87 -10.46 6.85
CA LYS A 41 3.83 -11.19 7.68
C LYS A 41 5.18 -10.45 7.66
N PRO A 42 5.95 -10.42 8.75
CA PRO A 42 7.23 -9.69 8.85
C PRO A 42 8.31 -10.18 7.86
N ASN A 43 8.05 -11.27 7.16
CA ASN A 43 8.81 -11.87 6.07
C ASN A 43 8.51 -11.21 4.70
N GLN A 44 7.38 -10.49 4.60
CA GLN A 44 6.91 -9.76 3.42
C GLN A 44 7.11 -8.23 3.59
N THR A 45 7.34 -7.77 4.82
CA THR A 45 7.82 -6.42 5.10
C THR A 45 9.31 -6.34 4.73
N ASN A 46 9.67 -5.35 3.92
CA ASN A 46 11.05 -5.07 3.51
C ASN A 46 11.90 -4.87 4.78
N ARG A 47 12.75 -5.85 5.12
CA ARG A 47 13.68 -5.72 6.24
C ARG A 47 14.78 -4.75 5.81
N ILE A 48 14.76 -3.56 6.40
CA ILE A 48 15.88 -2.63 6.27
C ILE A 48 17.12 -3.39 6.78
N PRO A 49 18.20 -3.48 6.00
CA PRO A 49 19.39 -4.22 6.42
C PRO A 49 19.89 -3.61 7.74
N PHE A 50 19.93 -4.42 8.80
CA PHE A 50 20.39 -4.00 10.13
C PHE A 50 21.91 -4.12 10.28
N GLU A 51 22.57 -4.86 9.39
CA GLU A 51 24.02 -5.09 9.40
C GLU A 51 24.75 -3.99 8.62
N LYS A 52 25.70 -3.32 9.27
CA LYS A 52 26.45 -2.19 8.69
C LYS A 52 27.14 -2.55 7.37
N ASP A 53 27.69 -3.76 7.27
CA ASP A 53 28.44 -4.20 6.09
C ASP A 53 27.55 -4.36 4.85
N GLU A 54 26.32 -4.86 5.02
CA GLU A 54 25.33 -4.95 3.94
C GLU A 54 24.88 -3.56 3.47
N ILE A 55 24.67 -2.63 4.42
CA ILE A 55 24.32 -1.23 4.10
C ILE A 55 25.44 -0.57 3.28
N HIS A 56 26.71 -0.79 3.64
CA HIS A 56 27.85 -0.22 2.92
C HIS A 56 27.93 -0.77 1.49
N SER A 57 27.73 -2.08 1.31
CA SER A 57 27.75 -2.71 -0.02
C SER A 57 26.64 -2.18 -0.95
N GLU A 58 25.42 -2.02 -0.43
CA GLU A 58 24.29 -1.51 -1.21
C GLU A 58 24.44 0.00 -1.48
N LEU A 59 25.01 0.75 -0.54
CA LEU A 59 25.34 2.17 -0.73
C LEU A 59 26.40 2.36 -1.82
N GLU A 60 27.43 1.52 -1.87
CA GLU A 60 28.42 1.54 -2.95
C GLU A 60 27.81 1.22 -4.31
N ARG A 61 26.92 0.22 -4.38
CA ARG A 61 26.18 -0.11 -5.60
C ARG A 61 25.35 1.07 -6.10
N LEU A 62 24.63 1.75 -5.20
CA LEU A 62 23.83 2.93 -5.53
C LEU A 62 24.70 4.12 -5.95
N ARG A 63 25.86 4.33 -5.31
CA ARG A 63 26.84 5.37 -5.71
C ARG A 63 27.38 5.12 -7.11
N LYS A 64 27.80 3.89 -7.43
CA LYS A 64 28.28 3.50 -8.78
C LYS A 64 27.21 3.75 -9.84
N LYS A 65 25.95 3.37 -9.57
CA LYS A 65 24.82 3.62 -10.48
C LYS A 65 24.58 5.12 -10.72
N ARG A 66 24.68 5.95 -9.68
CA ARG A 66 24.53 7.42 -9.80
C ARG A 66 25.64 8.04 -10.64
N LEU A 67 26.90 7.64 -10.42
CA LEU A 67 28.04 8.14 -11.18
C LEU A 67 27.93 7.79 -12.66
N PHE A 68 27.61 6.53 -12.97
CA PHE A 68 27.40 6.09 -14.36
C PHE A 68 26.28 6.86 -15.08
N LEU A 69 25.15 7.09 -14.42
CA LEU A 69 24.05 7.87 -15.01
C LEU A 69 24.43 9.33 -15.23
N ARG A 70 25.27 9.90 -14.35
CA ARG A 70 25.79 11.26 -14.50
C ARG A 70 26.75 11.36 -15.68
N GLU A 71 27.70 10.44 -15.80
CA GLU A 71 28.64 10.37 -16.94
C GLU A 71 27.88 10.24 -18.25
N LYS A 72 26.91 9.32 -18.32
CA LYS A 72 26.08 9.15 -19.51
C LYS A 72 25.31 10.42 -19.89
N ARG A 73 24.83 11.19 -18.91
CA ARG A 73 24.17 12.47 -19.17
C ARG A 73 25.14 13.49 -19.75
N LEU A 74 26.32 13.64 -19.16
CA LEU A 74 27.36 14.55 -19.63
C LEU A 74 27.84 14.19 -21.04
N GLU A 75 27.97 12.91 -21.36
CA GLU A 75 28.31 12.46 -22.73
C GLU A 75 27.23 12.80 -23.75
N MET A 76 25.95 12.70 -23.37
CA MET A 76 24.84 13.07 -24.25
C MET A 76 24.75 14.59 -24.45
N GLU A 77 25.02 15.38 -23.41
CA GLU A 77 25.10 16.84 -23.50
C GLU A 77 26.27 17.27 -24.40
N ALA A 78 27.47 16.70 -24.20
CA ALA A 78 28.65 16.99 -25.03
C ALA A 78 28.46 16.59 -26.51
N LYS A 79 27.81 15.44 -26.78
CA LYS A 79 27.47 15.03 -28.15
C LYS A 79 26.37 15.88 -28.77
N GLY A 80 25.39 16.32 -27.97
CA GLY A 80 24.30 17.20 -28.40
C GLY A 80 24.76 18.62 -28.77
N GLU A 81 25.73 19.18 -28.05
CA GLU A 81 26.30 20.50 -28.32
C GLU A 81 27.14 20.50 -29.63
N SER A 82 27.94 19.47 -29.87
CA SER A 82 28.75 19.35 -31.10
C SER A 82 27.94 19.26 -32.41
N GLY A 83 26.68 18.81 -32.35
CA GLY A 83 25.79 18.73 -33.52
C GLY A 83 25.02 20.02 -33.83
N ASN A 84 24.97 20.97 -32.89
CA ASN A 84 24.22 22.22 -33.04
C ASN A 84 25.10 23.38 -33.54
N GLU A 85 26.41 23.33 -33.29
CA GLU A 85 27.38 24.30 -33.86
C GLU A 85 27.62 24.11 -35.36
N SER A 86 27.61 22.87 -35.87
CA SER A 86 27.76 22.63 -37.32
C SER A 86 26.53 23.00 -38.17
N ARG A 87 25.35 23.22 -37.57
CA ARG A 87 24.14 23.63 -38.32
C ARG A 87 23.97 25.14 -38.46
N ASN A 88 24.60 25.94 -37.60
CA ASN A 88 24.48 27.40 -37.62
C ASN A 88 25.61 28.10 -38.41
N GLY A 89 26.60 27.35 -38.93
CA GLY A 89 27.72 27.90 -39.71
C GLY A 89 27.56 27.88 -41.24
N ASP A 90 26.47 27.30 -41.77
CA ASP A 90 26.24 27.13 -43.22
C ASP A 90 25.11 28.04 -43.75
N SER A 91 24.89 29.17 -43.10
CA SER A 91 23.91 30.19 -43.52
C SER A 91 24.53 31.59 -43.38
N SER A 92 25.51 31.89 -44.22
CA SER A 92 26.03 33.23 -44.47
C SER A 92 26.58 33.32 -45.89
#